data_AF-A0A7S1FA98-F1
#
_entry.id   AF-A0A7S1FA98-F1
#
_cell.length_a   1.000
_cell.length_b   1.000
_cell.length_c   1.000
_cell.angle_alpha   90.00
_cell.angle_beta   90.00
_cell.angle_gamma   90.00
#
_symmetry.space_group_name_H-M   'P 1'
#
loop_
_entity.id
_entity.type
_entity.pdbx_description
1 polymer ?
#
loop_
_entity_poly.entity_id
_entity_poly.type
_entity_poly.pdbx_seq_one_letter_code
_entity_poly.pdbx_strand_id
1 'polypeptide(L)'
;SSSSVVLVGVMEVQSPKSPRPDGYEVEAERHIVKLQAVTRGRASRKATLHKLSFEDRSVLRKASRHTLHRREFFKDVHELLGVTKQEYNSSAGLRDAHAYLEKHDVHSLLEGLLARAALERPLDLRDFLVEIMQDMQEHPEDSSTMTEEDIETLFDMWDVLKRGSLPIERVSETLTALQCPRSVEALQALGLENDVDKPS
;
A
#
# COMPACT_ATOMS: atom_id res chain seq x y z
N SER A 1 82.29 -8.23 16.68
CA SER A 1 81.90 -6.91 16.15
C SER A 1 80.91 -7.16 15.03
N SER A 2 79.64 -6.80 15.06
CA SER A 2 78.78 -6.19 16.08
C SER A 2 77.35 -6.53 15.64
N SER A 3 76.58 -7.20 16.49
CA SER A 3 75.14 -7.38 16.28
C SER A 3 74.45 -6.06 16.60
N SER A 4 74.04 -5.32 15.57
CA SER A 4 73.23 -4.11 15.72
C SER A 4 71.76 -4.51 15.86
N VAL A 5 71.30 -4.61 17.10
CA VAL A 5 69.89 -4.67 17.45
C VAL A 5 69.28 -3.29 17.20
N VAL A 6 68.39 -3.21 16.21
CA VAL A 6 67.59 -2.00 15.97
C VAL A 6 66.39 -2.05 16.92
N LEU A 7 66.45 -1.22 17.97
CA LEU A 7 65.33 -0.91 18.84
C LEU A 7 64.33 -0.03 18.08
N VAL A 8 63.25 -0.61 17.57
CA VAL A 8 62.08 0.15 17.12
C VAL A 8 61.13 0.25 18.31
N GLY A 9 61.14 1.41 18.96
CA GLY A 9 60.21 1.74 20.04
C GLY A 9 58.78 1.77 19.52
N VAL A 10 57.91 0.96 20.13
CA VAL A 10 56.46 1.02 19.93
C VAL A 10 55.96 2.28 20.63
N MET A 11 55.69 3.35 19.87
CA MET A 11 54.95 4.50 20.38
C MET A 11 53.49 4.07 20.60
N GLU A 12 53.15 3.80 21.86
CA GLU A 12 51.79 3.57 22.32
C GLU A 12 51.01 4.89 22.22
N VAL A 13 50.17 5.02 21.20
CA VAL A 13 49.27 6.16 21.02
C VAL A 13 48.14 6.04 22.05
N GLN A 14 48.34 6.61 23.24
CA GLN A 14 47.28 6.82 24.21
C GLN A 14 46.24 7.79 23.62
N SER A 15 45.13 7.23 23.17
CA SER A 15 43.96 8.02 22.79
C SER A 15 43.34 8.66 24.04
N PRO A 16 42.98 9.95 24.01
CA PRO A 16 42.46 10.65 25.18
C PRO A 16 41.09 10.08 25.57
N LYS A 17 40.98 9.55 26.80
CA LYS A 17 39.69 9.20 27.42
C LYS A 17 38.88 10.49 27.62
N SER A 18 37.89 10.71 26.77
CA SER A 18 36.86 11.73 26.98
C SER A 18 35.94 11.34 28.14
N PRO A 19 35.35 12.31 28.88
CA PRO A 19 34.44 12.04 29.99
C PRO A 19 33.12 11.48 29.44
N ARG A 20 32.63 10.37 30.00
CA ARG A 20 31.43 9.66 29.52
C ARG A 20 30.14 10.27 30.10
N PRO A 21 29.12 10.57 29.27
CA PRO A 21 27.78 10.87 29.73
C PRO A 21 26.95 9.57 29.84
N ASP A 22 26.79 9.05 31.06
CA ASP A 22 26.29 7.71 31.40
C ASP A 22 24.82 7.40 31.01
N GLY A 23 24.09 8.34 30.41
CA GLY A 23 22.68 8.16 30.03
C GLY A 23 22.45 7.52 28.65
N TYR A 24 23.34 7.79 27.68
CA TYR A 24 23.15 7.37 26.28
C TYR A 24 23.54 5.91 26.03
N GLU A 25 24.46 5.35 26.84
CA GLU A 25 24.93 3.97 26.70
C GLU A 25 23.83 2.96 27.08
N VAL A 26 23.03 3.24 28.13
CA VAL A 26 21.99 2.33 28.62
C VAL A 26 20.84 2.15 27.62
N GLU A 27 20.45 3.21 26.91
CA GLU A 27 19.42 3.13 25.86
C GLU A 27 19.92 2.39 24.62
N ALA A 28 21.18 2.65 24.22
CA ALA A 28 21.83 1.95 23.11
C ALA A 28 21.99 0.45 23.40
N GLU A 29 22.39 0.08 24.62
CA GLU A 29 22.49 -1.30 25.07
C GLU A 29 21.14 -2.03 25.02
N ARG A 30 20.05 -1.39 25.49
CA ARG A 30 18.69 -1.95 25.39
C ARG A 30 18.28 -2.18 23.94
N HIS A 31 18.62 -1.27 23.04
CA HIS A 31 18.32 -1.39 21.62
C HIS A 31 19.13 -2.53 20.96
N ILE A 32 20.42 -2.67 21.32
CA ILE A 32 21.28 -3.77 20.88
C ILE A 32 20.73 -5.12 21.35
N VAL A 33 20.33 -5.22 22.62
CA VAL A 33 19.72 -6.45 23.18
C VAL A 33 18.42 -6.79 22.44
N LYS A 34 17.57 -5.80 22.15
CA LYS A 34 16.34 -5.99 21.36
C LYS A 34 16.65 -6.51 19.96
N LEU A 35 17.63 -5.92 19.27
CA LEU A 35 18.07 -6.36 17.95
C LEU A 35 18.65 -7.78 17.96
N GLN A 36 19.45 -8.12 18.97
CA GLN A 36 19.99 -9.46 19.16
C GLN A 36 18.89 -10.50 19.43
N ALA A 37 17.86 -10.15 20.21
CA ALA A 37 16.71 -11.01 20.43
C ALA A 37 15.89 -11.24 19.14
N VAL A 38 15.65 -10.18 18.36
CA VAL A 38 14.93 -10.26 17.08
C VAL A 38 15.69 -11.12 16.07
N THR A 39 17.00 -10.94 15.95
CA THR A 39 17.86 -11.69 15.03
C THR A 39 17.95 -13.17 15.41
N ARG A 40 18.15 -13.49 16.70
CA ARG A 40 18.09 -14.88 17.20
C ARG A 40 16.74 -15.53 16.93
N GLY A 41 15.64 -14.80 17.13
CA GLY A 41 14.30 -15.26 16.81
C GLY A 41 14.10 -15.54 15.31
N ARG A 42 14.60 -14.66 14.44
CA ARG A 42 14.57 -14.87 12.97
C ARG A 42 15.38 -16.09 12.56
N ALA A 43 16.58 -16.28 13.11
CA ALA A 43 17.43 -17.43 12.82
C ALA A 43 16.77 -18.76 13.26
N SER A 44 16.17 -18.79 14.45
CA SER A 44 15.43 -19.96 14.96
C SER A 44 14.21 -20.30 14.09
N ARG A 45 13.42 -19.29 13.68
CA ARG A 45 12.30 -19.47 12.74
C ARG A 45 12.75 -19.98 11.37
N LYS A 46 13.89 -19.51 10.87
CA LYS A 46 14.46 -20.01 9.60
C LYS A 46 14.90 -21.48 9.74
N ALA A 47 15.58 -21.82 10.83
CA ALA A 47 16.03 -23.20 11.08
C ALA A 47 14.86 -24.18 11.26
N THR A 48 13.77 -23.76 11.90
CA THR A 48 12.54 -24.58 12.04
C THR A 48 11.81 -24.74 10.72
N LEU A 49 11.73 -23.70 9.88
CA LEU A 49 11.22 -23.82 8.51
C LEU A 49 11.98 -24.86 7.68
N HIS A 50 13.31 -24.92 7.82
CA HIS A 50 14.13 -25.92 7.13
C HIS A 50 13.88 -27.35 7.63
N LYS A 51 13.42 -27.54 8.87
CA LYS A 51 13.10 -28.85 9.46
C LYS A 51 11.68 -29.35 9.14
N LEU A 52 10.80 -28.49 8.65
CA LEU A 52 9.43 -28.86 8.24
C LEU A 52 9.44 -29.62 6.91
N SER A 53 8.56 -30.63 6.78
CA SER A 53 8.34 -31.36 5.54
C SER A 53 7.76 -30.44 4.46
N PHE A 54 7.80 -30.87 3.19
CA PHE A 54 7.22 -30.12 2.08
C PHE A 54 5.71 -29.91 2.26
N GLU A 55 5.00 -30.94 2.74
CA GLU A 55 3.56 -30.87 3.02
C GLU A 55 3.27 -29.85 4.13
N ASP A 56 4.02 -29.89 5.24
CA ASP A 56 3.84 -28.95 6.35
C ASP A 56 4.11 -27.50 5.93
N ARG A 57 5.11 -27.26 5.07
CA ARG A 57 5.38 -25.93 4.52
C ARG A 57 4.24 -25.42 3.64
N SER A 58 3.63 -26.31 2.86
CA SER A 58 2.49 -25.95 2.01
C SER A 58 1.26 -25.57 2.85
N VAL A 59 0.99 -26.31 3.93
CA VAL A 59 -0.09 -26.03 4.88
C VAL A 59 0.18 -24.74 5.64
N LEU A 60 1.42 -24.55 6.13
CA LEU A 60 1.83 -23.32 6.82
C LEU A 60 1.68 -22.09 5.93
N ARG A 61 2.05 -22.18 4.64
CA ARG A 61 1.87 -21.09 3.67
C ARG A 61 0.39 -20.77 3.46
N LYS A 62 -0.46 -21.79 3.28
CA LYS A 62 -1.92 -21.61 3.14
C LYS A 62 -2.52 -20.97 4.40
N ALA A 63 -2.15 -21.46 5.58
CA ALA A 63 -2.59 -20.89 6.85
C ALA A 63 -2.12 -19.44 7.03
N SER A 64 -0.86 -19.14 6.70
CA SER A 64 -0.32 -17.78 6.74
C SER A 64 -1.09 -16.82 5.83
N ARG A 65 -1.36 -17.22 4.58
CA ARG A 65 -2.17 -16.43 3.64
C ARG A 65 -3.57 -16.19 4.18
N HIS A 66 -4.23 -17.24 4.67
CA HIS A 66 -5.56 -17.13 5.26
C HIS A 66 -5.58 -16.17 6.47
N THR A 67 -4.55 -16.20 7.33
CA THR A 67 -4.47 -15.25 8.44
C THR A 67 -4.23 -13.81 8.01
N LEU A 68 -3.48 -13.59 6.93
CA LEU A 68 -3.22 -12.26 6.37
C LEU A 68 -4.49 -11.69 5.74
N HIS A 69 -5.14 -12.44 4.86
CA HIS A 69 -6.40 -12.03 4.24
C HIS A 69 -7.47 -11.72 5.29
N ARG A 70 -7.57 -12.56 6.33
CA ARG A 70 -8.51 -12.31 7.42
C ARG A 70 -8.19 -11.02 8.17
N ARG A 71 -6.91 -10.67 8.33
CA ARG A 71 -6.50 -9.44 9.00
C ARG A 71 -6.77 -8.22 8.13
N GLU A 72 -6.45 -8.30 6.84
CA GLU A 72 -6.73 -7.25 5.85
C GLU A 72 -8.22 -6.98 5.78
N PHE A 73 -9.05 -8.01 5.63
CA PHE A 73 -10.51 -7.88 5.64
C PHE A 73 -11.04 -7.11 6.87
N PHE A 74 -10.60 -7.45 8.09
CA PHE A 74 -11.07 -6.71 9.28
C PHE A 74 -10.48 -5.31 9.42
N LYS A 75 -9.36 -5.03 8.76
CA LYS A 75 -8.82 -3.67 8.65
C LYS A 75 -9.74 -2.85 7.73
N ASP A 76 -10.11 -3.42 6.58
CA ASP A 76 -10.96 -2.75 5.59
C ASP A 76 -12.37 -2.52 6.14
N VAL A 77 -12.96 -3.51 6.81
CA VAL A 77 -14.25 -3.36 7.53
C VAL A 77 -14.18 -2.24 8.57
N HIS A 78 -13.08 -2.14 9.31
CA HIS A 78 -12.91 -1.09 10.31
C HIS A 78 -12.71 0.28 9.65
N GLU A 79 -12.01 0.35 8.52
CA GLU A 79 -11.83 1.59 7.76
C GLU A 79 -13.16 2.07 7.15
N LEU A 80 -13.99 1.15 6.64
CA LEU A 80 -15.27 1.48 6.00
C LEU A 80 -16.38 1.81 7.02
N LEU A 81 -16.57 0.95 8.02
CA LEU A 81 -17.69 1.05 8.97
C LEU A 81 -17.31 1.68 10.31
N GLY A 82 -16.02 1.82 10.62
CA GLY A 82 -15.55 2.33 11.92
C GLY A 82 -15.82 1.40 13.10
N VAL A 83 -16.23 0.15 12.85
CA VAL A 83 -16.63 -0.81 13.90
C VAL A 83 -15.51 -1.78 14.24
N THR A 84 -15.46 -2.21 15.49
CA THR A 84 -14.50 -3.23 15.90
C THR A 84 -14.89 -4.60 15.36
N LYS A 85 -13.91 -5.50 15.24
CA LYS A 85 -14.13 -6.90 14.85
C LYS A 85 -15.18 -7.60 15.73
N GLN A 86 -15.27 -7.24 17.02
CA GLN A 86 -16.23 -7.88 17.93
C GLN A 86 -17.66 -7.45 17.60
N GLU A 87 -17.88 -6.16 17.39
CA GLU A 87 -19.18 -5.60 17.02
C GLU A 87 -19.64 -6.12 15.65
N TYR A 88 -18.74 -6.16 14.67
CA TYR A 88 -19.03 -6.68 13.34
C TYR A 88 -19.50 -8.16 13.37
N ASN A 89 -18.85 -9.00 14.18
CA ASN A 89 -19.25 -10.41 14.29
C ASN A 89 -20.50 -10.61 15.16
N SER A 90 -20.80 -9.67 16.06
CA SER A 90 -21.93 -9.79 17.00
C SER A 90 -23.30 -9.52 16.36
N SER A 91 -23.36 -8.66 15.34
CA SER A 91 -24.61 -8.29 14.68
C SER A 91 -24.68 -8.87 13.27
N ALA A 92 -25.84 -9.40 12.89
CA ALA A 92 -26.09 -9.81 11.51
C ALA A 92 -26.31 -8.58 10.60
N GLY A 93 -26.99 -7.55 11.12
CA GLY A 93 -27.29 -6.33 10.36
C GLY A 93 -26.04 -5.57 9.86
N LEU A 94 -24.94 -5.54 10.61
CA LEU A 94 -23.69 -4.91 10.13
C LEU A 94 -23.04 -5.69 8.99
N ARG A 95 -23.18 -7.02 8.97
CA ARG A 95 -22.68 -7.86 7.88
C ARG A 95 -23.49 -7.67 6.62
N ASP A 96 -24.81 -7.60 6.76
CA ASP A 96 -25.72 -7.33 5.63
C ASP A 96 -25.52 -5.91 5.07
N ALA A 97 -25.33 -4.92 5.95
CA ALA A 97 -25.01 -3.55 5.54
C ALA A 97 -23.65 -3.46 4.82
N HIS A 98 -22.62 -4.13 5.33
CA HIS A 98 -21.32 -4.20 4.66
C HIS A 98 -21.44 -4.81 3.26
N ALA A 99 -22.12 -5.95 3.14
CA ALA A 99 -22.33 -6.61 1.86
C ALA A 99 -23.12 -5.74 0.88
N TYR A 100 -24.08 -4.95 1.36
CA TYR A 100 -24.81 -3.99 0.54
C TYR A 100 -23.92 -2.84 0.06
N LEU A 101 -23.11 -2.26 0.96
CA LEU A 101 -22.20 -1.16 0.63
C LEU A 101 -21.14 -1.57 -0.39
N GLU A 102 -20.54 -2.75 -0.22
CA GLU A 102 -19.59 -3.33 -1.18
C GLU A 102 -20.25 -3.66 -2.51
N LYS A 103 -21.44 -4.26 -2.50
CA LYS A 103 -22.11 -4.67 -3.75
C LYS A 103 -22.47 -3.48 -4.65
N HIS A 104 -22.79 -2.35 -4.05
CA HIS A 104 -23.24 -1.15 -4.77
C HIS A 104 -22.16 -0.06 -4.87
N ASP A 105 -20.92 -0.36 -4.47
CA ASP A 105 -19.78 0.58 -4.46
C ASP A 105 -20.16 1.97 -3.91
N VAL A 106 -20.98 1.99 -2.86
CA VAL A 106 -21.55 3.23 -2.29
C VAL A 106 -20.45 4.14 -1.78
N HIS A 107 -19.34 3.55 -1.31
CA HIS A 107 -18.17 4.29 -0.85
C HIS A 107 -17.53 5.10 -1.98
N SER A 108 -17.19 4.46 -3.10
CA SER A 108 -16.60 5.12 -4.26
C SER A 108 -17.54 6.18 -4.87
N LEU A 109 -18.85 5.90 -4.87
CA LEU A 109 -19.85 6.89 -5.28
C LEU A 109 -19.82 8.13 -4.38
N LEU A 110 -19.83 7.95 -3.05
CA LEU A 110 -19.78 9.05 -2.10
C LEU A 110 -18.47 9.83 -2.19
N GLU A 111 -17.34 9.16 -2.38
CA GLU A 111 -16.04 9.81 -2.59
C GLU A 111 -16.05 10.69 -3.85
N GLY A 112 -16.59 10.19 -4.96
CA GLY A 112 -16.74 10.96 -6.20
C GLY A 112 -17.63 12.19 -6.04
N LEU A 113 -18.78 12.03 -5.37
CA LEU A 113 -19.70 13.13 -5.08
C LEU A 113 -19.06 14.20 -4.18
N LEU A 114 -18.34 13.79 -3.15
CA LEU A 114 -17.64 14.70 -2.25
C LEU A 114 -16.47 15.40 -2.94
N ALA A 115 -15.75 14.71 -3.83
CA ALA A 115 -14.67 15.31 -4.62
C ALA A 115 -15.21 16.43 -5.52
N ARG A 116 -16.33 16.19 -6.23
CA ARG A 116 -17.01 17.22 -7.04
C ARG A 116 -17.50 18.38 -6.18
N ALA A 117 -18.15 18.09 -5.06
CA ALA A 117 -18.62 19.12 -4.13
C ALA A 117 -17.47 19.98 -3.55
N ALA A 118 -16.31 19.37 -3.28
CA ALA A 118 -15.14 20.08 -2.78
C ALA A 118 -14.49 20.98 -3.83
N LEU A 119 -14.58 20.59 -5.12
CA LEU A 119 -14.08 21.34 -6.26
C LEU A 119 -14.97 22.55 -6.56
N GLU A 120 -16.26 22.32 -6.75
CA GLU A 120 -17.21 23.35 -7.20
C GLU A 120 -17.67 24.28 -6.07
N ARG A 121 -17.64 23.81 -4.82
CA ARG A 121 -18.03 24.56 -3.62
C ARG A 121 -19.39 25.26 -3.76
N PRO A 122 -20.47 24.50 -4.02
CA PRO A 122 -21.81 25.05 -4.17
C PRO A 122 -22.29 25.69 -2.86
N LEU A 123 -23.17 26.69 -2.97
CA LEU A 123 -23.79 27.36 -1.82
C LEU A 123 -24.70 26.40 -1.03
N ASP A 124 -25.46 25.57 -1.77
CA ASP A 124 -26.37 24.56 -1.22
C ASP A 124 -25.94 23.15 -1.63
N LEU A 125 -25.28 22.46 -0.70
CA LEU A 125 -24.71 21.13 -0.94
C LEU A 125 -25.77 20.07 -1.24
N ARG A 126 -26.95 20.14 -0.61
CA ARG A 126 -27.98 19.10 -0.76
C ARG A 126 -28.57 19.11 -2.16
N ASP A 127 -28.93 20.28 -2.66
CA ASP A 127 -29.57 20.42 -3.97
C ASP A 127 -28.59 20.03 -5.07
N PHE A 128 -27.33 20.47 -4.94
CA PHE A 128 -26.24 20.07 -5.82
C PHE A 128 -26.03 18.54 -5.88
N LEU A 129 -26.00 17.87 -4.73
CA LEU A 129 -25.83 16.41 -4.69
C LEU A 129 -27.03 15.69 -5.31
N VAL A 130 -28.25 16.20 -5.12
CA VAL A 130 -29.46 15.63 -5.73
C VAL A 130 -29.43 15.77 -7.24
N GLU A 131 -29.04 16.95 -7.75
CA GLU A 131 -28.90 17.23 -9.19
C GLU A 131 -27.88 16.28 -9.83
N ILE A 132 -26.67 16.17 -9.25
CA ILE A 132 -25.65 15.24 -9.78
C ILE A 132 -26.13 13.79 -9.76
N MET A 133 -26.78 13.36 -8.67
CA MET A 133 -27.28 11.98 -8.59
C MET A 133 -28.39 11.71 -9.63
N GLN A 134 -29.20 12.71 -9.96
CA GLN A 134 -30.20 12.62 -11.03
C GLN A 134 -29.52 12.55 -12.39
N ASP A 135 -28.53 13.41 -12.66
CA ASP A 135 -27.75 13.39 -13.90
C ASP A 135 -27.04 12.04 -14.10
N MET A 136 -26.45 11.48 -13.04
CA MET A 136 -25.81 10.15 -13.08
C MET A 136 -26.82 9.02 -13.34
N GLN A 137 -28.07 9.19 -12.93
CA GLN A 137 -29.14 8.22 -13.18
C GLN A 137 -29.64 8.29 -14.63
N GLU A 138 -29.71 9.49 -15.20
CA GLU A 138 -30.16 9.73 -16.58
C GLU A 138 -29.05 9.40 -17.59
N HIS A 139 -27.80 9.68 -17.24
CA HIS A 139 -26.61 9.49 -18.08
C HIS A 139 -25.54 8.65 -17.37
N PRO A 140 -25.74 7.32 -17.25
CA PRO A 140 -24.80 6.45 -16.56
C PRO A 140 -23.41 6.39 -17.23
N GLU A 141 -23.35 6.63 -18.55
CA GLU A 141 -22.10 6.62 -19.33
C GLU A 141 -21.28 7.93 -19.17
N ASP A 142 -21.94 9.06 -18.83
CA ASP A 142 -21.29 10.36 -18.60
C ASP A 142 -20.89 10.57 -17.13
N SER A 143 -20.99 9.52 -16.33
CA SER A 143 -20.63 9.53 -14.90
C SER A 143 -19.12 9.70 -14.64
N SER A 144 -18.30 9.80 -15.69
CA SER A 144 -16.86 10.04 -15.52
C SER A 144 -16.61 11.35 -14.78
N THR A 145 -15.79 11.29 -13.74
CA THR A 145 -15.34 12.48 -13.00
C THR A 145 -14.37 13.35 -13.80
N MET A 146 -13.90 12.88 -14.96
CA MET A 146 -13.03 13.64 -15.84
C MET A 146 -13.86 14.39 -16.87
N THR A 147 -13.60 15.68 -16.98
CA THR A 147 -14.04 16.50 -18.09
C THR A 147 -13.17 16.22 -19.32
N GLU A 148 -13.65 16.61 -20.50
CA GLU A 148 -12.86 16.55 -21.73
C GLU A 148 -11.55 17.37 -21.59
N GLU A 149 -11.61 18.49 -20.88
CA GLU A 149 -10.44 19.35 -20.57
C GLU A 149 -9.40 18.62 -19.70
N ASP A 150 -9.83 17.78 -18.76
CA ASP A 150 -8.92 16.97 -17.94
C ASP A 150 -8.20 15.92 -18.77
N ILE A 151 -8.90 15.32 -19.74
CA ILE A 151 -8.32 14.31 -20.65
C ILE A 151 -7.30 14.96 -21.58
N GLU A 152 -7.61 16.14 -22.14
CA GLU A 152 -6.67 16.91 -22.94
C GLU A 152 -5.44 17.30 -22.12
N THR A 153 -5.64 17.77 -20.89
CA THR A 153 -4.55 18.14 -19.98
C THR A 153 -3.65 16.95 -19.64
N LEU A 154 -4.25 15.78 -19.35
CA LEU A 154 -3.50 14.54 -19.15
C LEU A 154 -2.70 14.18 -20.40
N PHE A 155 -3.34 14.21 -21.57
CA PHE A 155 -2.68 13.90 -22.83
C PHE A 155 -1.47 14.80 -23.08
N ASP A 156 -1.63 16.11 -22.89
CA ASP A 156 -0.57 17.10 -23.07
C ASP A 156 0.58 16.92 -22.04
N MET A 157 0.27 16.50 -20.82
CA MET A 157 1.28 16.20 -19.80
C MET A 157 2.12 14.97 -20.17
N TRP A 158 1.49 13.93 -20.72
CA TRP A 158 2.17 12.68 -21.06
C TRP A 158 2.86 12.73 -22.44
N ASP A 159 2.35 13.55 -23.38
CA ASP A 159 2.95 13.79 -24.70
C ASP A 159 3.90 14.99 -24.68
N VAL A 160 4.97 14.88 -23.89
CA VAL A 160 6.01 15.92 -23.74
C VAL A 160 6.62 16.35 -25.09
N LEU A 161 6.64 15.44 -26.07
CA LEU A 161 7.22 15.67 -27.39
C LEU A 161 6.18 16.15 -28.42
N LYS A 162 4.91 16.31 -28.03
CA LYS A 162 3.77 16.67 -28.90
C LYS A 162 3.74 15.87 -30.20
N ARG A 163 3.97 14.57 -30.11
CA ARG A 163 3.97 13.65 -31.26
C ARG A 163 2.56 13.18 -31.63
N GLY A 164 1.57 13.45 -30.79
CA GLY A 164 0.19 13.00 -30.95
C GLY A 164 0.00 11.51 -30.65
N SER A 165 0.94 10.87 -29.93
CA SER A 165 0.87 9.44 -29.62
C SER A 165 1.45 9.13 -28.24
N LEU A 166 0.71 8.36 -27.44
CA LEU A 166 1.12 7.93 -26.10
C LEU A 166 1.59 6.47 -26.10
N PRO A 167 2.69 6.13 -25.39
CA PRO A 167 3.08 4.73 -25.19
C PRO A 167 2.01 3.99 -24.37
N ILE A 168 1.72 2.74 -24.75
CA ILE A 168 0.65 1.95 -24.11
C ILE A 168 0.93 1.71 -22.62
N GLU A 169 2.20 1.60 -22.24
CA GLU A 169 2.63 1.51 -20.83
C GLU A 169 2.15 2.71 -20.01
N ARG A 170 2.26 3.92 -20.56
CA ARG A 170 1.81 5.14 -19.88
C ARG A 170 0.30 5.23 -19.81
N VAL A 171 -0.40 4.74 -20.83
CA VAL A 171 -1.86 4.61 -20.81
C VAL A 171 -2.32 3.63 -19.74
N SER A 172 -1.59 2.51 -19.54
CA SER A 172 -1.92 1.56 -18.47
C SER A 172 -1.67 2.13 -17.08
N GLU A 173 -0.57 2.86 -16.90
CA GLU A 173 -0.26 3.55 -15.64
C GLU A 173 -1.31 4.63 -15.32
N THR A 174 -1.73 5.41 -16.31
CA THR A 174 -2.77 6.43 -16.11
C THR A 174 -4.12 5.81 -15.81
N LEU A 175 -4.55 4.79 -16.56
CA LEU A 175 -5.82 4.10 -16.29
C LEU A 175 -5.83 3.45 -14.89
N THR A 176 -4.68 2.95 -14.44
CA THR A 176 -4.54 2.41 -13.08
C THR A 176 -4.56 3.53 -12.03
N ALA A 177 -3.89 4.66 -12.29
CA ALA A 177 -3.87 5.82 -11.40
C ALA A 177 -5.25 6.50 -11.29
N LEU A 178 -6.02 6.47 -12.37
CA LEU A 178 -7.38 7.01 -12.45
C LEU A 178 -8.43 6.05 -11.87
N GLN A 179 -8.02 4.86 -11.41
CA GLN A 179 -8.90 3.84 -10.83
C GLN A 179 -10.12 3.54 -11.72
N CYS A 180 -9.94 3.57 -13.04
CA CYS A 180 -11.05 3.30 -13.95
C CYS A 180 -11.59 1.89 -13.71
N PRO A 181 -12.91 1.72 -13.42
CA PRO A 181 -13.48 0.40 -13.10
C PRO A 181 -13.40 -0.58 -14.28
N ARG A 182 -13.33 -0.07 -15.51
CA ARG A 182 -13.11 -0.85 -16.75
C ARG A 182 -11.66 -0.84 -17.25
N SER A 183 -10.70 -0.38 -16.45
CA SER A 183 -9.29 -0.33 -16.86
C SER A 183 -8.76 -1.70 -17.31
N VAL A 184 -9.17 -2.78 -16.62
CA VAL A 184 -8.76 -4.15 -16.95
C VAL A 184 -9.34 -4.63 -18.30
N GLU A 185 -10.60 -4.30 -18.58
CA GLU A 185 -11.25 -4.64 -19.87
C GLU A 185 -10.66 -3.82 -21.02
N ALA A 186 -10.36 -2.53 -20.79
CA ALA A 186 -9.71 -1.67 -21.76
C ALA A 186 -8.27 -2.12 -22.07
N LEU A 187 -7.52 -2.57 -21.05
CA LEU A 187 -6.18 -3.13 -21.22
C LEU A 187 -6.20 -4.49 -21.94
N GLN A 188 -7.19 -5.34 -21.65
CA GLN A 188 -7.41 -6.59 -22.38
C GLN A 188 -7.78 -6.35 -23.84
N ALA A 189 -8.63 -5.35 -24.13
CA ALA A 189 -8.98 -4.97 -25.50
C ALA A 189 -7.79 -4.42 -26.30
N LEU A 190 -6.80 -3.84 -25.61
CA LEU A 190 -5.53 -3.38 -26.17
C LEU A 190 -4.48 -4.49 -26.30
N GLY A 191 -4.80 -5.72 -25.90
CA GLY A 191 -3.91 -6.88 -26.04
C GLY A 191 -2.75 -6.93 -25.03
N LEU A 192 -2.83 -6.16 -23.94
CA LEU A 192 -1.85 -6.22 -22.85
C LEU A 192 -2.41 -7.08 -21.71
N GLU A 193 -2.07 -8.36 -21.73
CA GLU A 193 -2.20 -9.19 -20.53
C GLU A 193 -1.24 -8.65 -19.47
N ASN A 194 -1.78 -8.23 -18.33
CA ASN A 194 -0.99 -8.07 -17.12
C ASN A 194 -0.46 -9.47 -16.73
N ASP A 195 0.75 -9.78 -17.16
CA ASP A 195 1.54 -10.97 -16.78
C ASP A 195 2.00 -10.85 -15.29
N VAL A 196 1.10 -10.41 -14.40
CA VAL A 196 1.33 -10.25 -12.96
C VAL A 196 1.28 -11.60 -12.24
N ASP A 197 0.93 -12.69 -12.93
CA ASP A 197 0.74 -14.02 -12.35
C ASP A 197 1.79 -15.08 -12.74
N LYS A 198 2.94 -14.70 -13.33
CA LYS A 198 4.08 -15.62 -13.48
C LYS A 198 5.13 -15.40 -12.38
N PRO A 199 5.16 -16.24 -11.33
CA PRO A 199 6.27 -16.23 -10.39
C PRO A 199 7.53 -16.77 -11.10
N SER A 200 8.54 -15.91 -11.22
CA SER A 200 9.93 -16.34 -11.46
C SER A 200 10.56 -16.87 -10.17
#